data_AF-A0AAD0YJ67-F1
#
_entry.id   AF-A0AAD0YJ67-F1
#
_cell.length_a   1.000
_cell.length_b   1.000
_cell.length_c   1.000
_cell.angle_alpha   90.00
_cell.angle_beta   90.00
_cell.angle_gamma   90.00
#
_symmetry.space_group_name_H-M   'P 1'
#
loop_
_entity.id
_entity.type
_entity.pdbx_description
1 polymer ?
#
loop_
_entity_poly.entity_id
_entity_poly.type
_entity_poly.pdbx_seq_one_letter_code
_entity_poly.pdbx_strand_id
1 'polypeptide(L)'
;MKVSWCYSLSFQCSYYSQKLSRRSKVVEKLLNSSPKLLFYKGSYLKNSMEQELVTEEEILASIRQKGIVNVEDVLAVVIEANGDLSVIKKTDNSSLNSTLHGIEREDKEKF
;
A
#
# COMPACT_ATOMS: atom_id res chain seq x y z
N MET A 1 14.21 39.11 37.51
CA MET A 1 13.34 39.23 36.31
C MET A 1 14.13 38.77 35.08
N LYS A 2 14.09 37.48 34.72
CA LYS A 2 14.73 36.91 33.50
C LYS A 2 14.32 35.45 33.28
N VAL A 3 13.02 35.17 33.23
CA VAL A 3 12.49 33.83 32.81
C VAL A 3 11.39 33.93 31.74
N SER A 4 11.16 35.12 31.18
CA SER A 4 10.10 35.34 30.18
C SER A 4 10.54 35.07 28.73
N TRP A 5 11.82 34.81 28.48
CA TRP A 5 12.38 34.53 27.15
C TRP A 5 12.62 33.03 26.89
N CYS A 6 12.04 32.14 27.69
CA CYS A 6 12.16 30.69 27.50
C CYS A 6 10.87 30.04 26.96
N TYR A 7 9.72 30.66 27.22
CA TYR A 7 8.42 30.11 26.81
C TYR A 7 8.04 30.41 25.35
N SER A 8 8.56 31.47 24.72
CA SER A 8 8.23 31.76 23.31
C SER A 8 8.94 30.83 22.33
N LEU A 9 10.11 30.28 22.70
CA LEU A 9 10.88 29.38 21.83
C LEU A 9 10.26 27.98 21.72
N SER A 10 9.60 27.49 22.77
CA SER A 10 8.96 26.17 22.78
C SER A 10 7.68 26.12 21.94
N PHE A 11 6.91 27.22 21.92
CA PHE A 11 5.72 27.34 21.06
C PHE A 11 6.07 27.41 19.57
N GLN A 12 7.17 28.07 19.21
CA GLN A 12 7.61 28.15 17.82
C GLN A 12 8.02 26.77 17.28
N CYS A 13 8.73 25.97 18.08
CA CYS A 13 9.19 24.64 17.66
C CYS A 13 8.03 23.70 17.34
N SER A 14 6.99 23.67 18.20
CA SER A 14 5.79 22.88 17.96
C SER A 14 5.03 23.32 16.69
N TYR A 15 4.97 24.63 16.43
CA TYR A 15 4.31 25.18 15.23
C TYR A 15 5.02 24.81 13.93
N TYR A 16 6.35 24.78 13.95
CA TYR A 16 7.16 24.37 12.79
C TYR A 16 7.07 22.86 12.51
N SER A 17 7.04 22.01 13.54
CA SER A 17 6.83 20.57 13.38
C SER A 17 5.47 20.25 12.72
N GLN A 18 4.40 20.98 13.08
CA GLN A 18 3.09 20.80 12.46
C GLN A 18 3.01 21.27 11.00
N LYS A 19 3.75 22.33 10.63
CA LYS A 19 3.78 22.83 9.25
C LYS A 19 4.64 21.98 8.32
N LEU A 20 5.70 21.36 8.82
CA LEU A 20 6.57 20.50 8.02
C LEU A 20 5.89 19.17 7.67
N SER A 21 5.04 18.65 8.56
CA SER A 21 4.26 17.42 8.34
C SER A 21 3.23 17.54 7.20
N ARG A 22 2.70 18.73 6.91
CA ARG A 22 1.58 18.92 5.97
C ARG A 22 1.95 19.30 4.54
N ARG A 23 3.25 19.49 4.21
CA ARG A 23 3.66 20.13 2.95
C ARG A 23 4.33 19.24 1.92
N SER A 24 4.55 17.98 2.23
CA SER A 24 5.13 17.07 1.25
C SER A 24 4.01 16.37 0.50
N LYS A 25 3.80 16.72 -0.77
CA LYS A 25 2.99 15.92 -1.70
C LYS A 25 3.48 14.47 -1.81
N VAL A 26 4.74 14.19 -1.43
CA VAL A 26 5.29 12.84 -1.31
C VAL A 26 4.71 12.11 -0.11
N VAL A 27 4.53 12.80 1.03
CA VAL A 27 3.85 12.26 2.21
C VAL A 27 2.36 12.09 1.94
N GLU A 28 1.72 13.03 1.25
CA GLU A 28 0.32 12.90 0.84
C GLU A 28 0.10 11.72 -0.13
N LYS A 29 1.03 11.46 -1.06
CA LYS A 29 0.97 10.30 -1.97
C LYS A 29 1.31 8.98 -1.27
N LEU A 30 2.17 9.02 -0.23
CA LEU A 30 2.41 7.91 0.70
C LEU A 30 1.21 7.62 1.62
N LEU A 31 0.39 8.63 1.93
CA LEU A 31 -0.76 8.52 2.84
C LEU A 31 -2.10 8.32 2.10
N ASN A 32 -2.20 8.71 0.83
CA ASN A 32 -3.34 8.44 -0.06
C ASN A 32 -3.08 7.21 -0.93
N SER A 33 -2.76 6.09 -0.30
CA SER A 33 -2.64 4.78 -0.93
C SER A 33 -4.04 4.26 -1.26
N SER A 34 -4.46 4.39 -2.51
CA SER A 34 -5.54 3.55 -3.03
C SER A 34 -5.07 2.10 -3.06
N PRO A 35 -5.93 1.11 -2.79
CA PRO A 35 -5.53 -0.29 -2.87
C PRO A 35 -4.97 -0.60 -4.26
N LYS A 36 -3.86 -1.33 -4.32
CA LYS A 36 -3.17 -1.67 -5.57
C LYS A 36 -2.95 -3.16 -5.70
N LEU A 37 -2.99 -3.62 -6.94
CA LEU A 37 -2.80 -5.03 -7.26
C LEU A 37 -1.31 -5.31 -7.44
N LEU A 38 -0.79 -6.34 -6.77
CA LEU A 38 0.63 -6.72 -6.81
C LEU A 38 0.87 -8.04 -7.53
N PHE A 39 -0.13 -8.93 -7.50
CA PHE A 39 -0.10 -10.21 -8.20
C PHE A 39 -1.48 -10.50 -8.75
N TYR A 40 -1.56 -11.01 -9.98
CA TYR A 40 -2.82 -11.39 -10.62
C TYR A 40 -2.64 -12.62 -11.50
N LYS A 41 -3.49 -13.65 -11.30
CA LYS A 41 -3.62 -14.81 -12.19
C LYS A 41 -2.28 -15.48 -12.58
N GLY A 42 -1.30 -15.53 -11.66
CA GLY A 42 0.01 -16.15 -11.93
C GLY A 42 1.10 -15.16 -12.34
N SER A 43 0.82 -13.87 -12.45
CA SER A 43 1.79 -12.85 -12.84
C SER A 43 2.00 -11.81 -11.74
N TYR A 44 3.26 -11.51 -11.47
CA TYR A 44 3.67 -10.40 -10.60
C TYR A 44 3.61 -9.08 -11.35
N LEU A 45 2.95 -8.08 -10.75
CA LEU A 45 2.84 -6.73 -11.31
C LEU A 45 4.02 -5.89 -10.83
N LYS A 46 5.16 -6.05 -11.49
CA LYS A 46 6.45 -5.47 -11.09
C LYS A 46 6.41 -3.96 -10.87
N ASN A 47 5.74 -3.22 -11.75
CA ASN A 47 5.59 -1.77 -11.61
C ASN A 47 4.89 -1.41 -10.30
N SER A 48 3.78 -2.09 -9.97
CA SER A 48 3.03 -1.85 -8.74
C SER A 48 3.81 -2.28 -7.50
N MET A 49 4.56 -3.39 -7.59
CA MET A 49 5.47 -3.83 -6.53
C MET A 49 6.59 -2.82 -6.26
N GLU A 50 7.22 -2.27 -7.30
CA GLU A 50 8.26 -1.25 -7.18
C GLU A 50 7.73 0.07 -6.62
N GLN A 51 6.54 0.48 -7.05
CA GLN A 51 5.89 1.69 -6.54
C GLN A 51 5.51 1.59 -5.05
N GLU A 52 5.07 0.42 -4.62
CA GLU A 52 4.64 0.15 -3.24
C GLU A 52 5.77 -0.43 -2.37
N LEU A 53 6.99 -0.57 -2.93
CA LEU A 53 8.17 -1.11 -2.27
C LEU A 53 7.98 -2.53 -1.69
N VAL A 54 7.15 -3.35 -2.34
CA VAL A 54 6.84 -4.72 -1.90
C VAL A 54 7.67 -5.72 -2.68
N THR A 55 8.31 -6.63 -1.96
CA THR A 55 9.13 -7.71 -2.52
C THR A 55 8.32 -8.96 -2.86
N GLU A 56 8.85 -9.84 -3.70
CA GLU A 56 8.22 -11.14 -3.96
C GLU A 56 8.14 -11.98 -2.68
N GLU A 57 9.16 -11.89 -1.84
CA GLU A 57 9.26 -12.61 -0.57
C GLU A 57 8.13 -12.21 0.40
N GLU A 58 7.75 -10.94 0.43
CA GLU A 58 6.62 -10.44 1.23
C GLU A 58 5.28 -10.96 0.71
N ILE A 59 5.09 -10.97 -0.62
CA ILE A 59 3.91 -11.57 -1.25
C ILE A 59 3.83 -13.06 -0.89
N LEU A 60 4.92 -13.81 -1.05
CA LEU A 60 5.00 -15.22 -0.71
C LEU A 60 4.80 -15.48 0.79
N ALA A 61 5.26 -14.58 1.66
CA ALA A 61 5.04 -14.66 3.09
C ALA A 61 3.55 -14.49 3.43
N SER A 62 2.87 -13.50 2.83
CA SER A 62 1.44 -13.27 3.02
C SER A 62 0.60 -14.47 2.53
N ILE A 63 0.97 -15.06 1.38
CA ILE A 63 0.33 -16.28 0.86
C ILE A 63 0.47 -17.45 1.85
N ARG A 64 1.68 -17.66 2.40
CA ARG A 64 1.94 -18.68 3.42
C ARG A 64 1.16 -18.45 4.71
N GLN A 65 1.02 -17.19 5.16
CA GLN A 65 0.22 -16.85 6.34
C GLN A 65 -1.26 -17.22 6.18
N LYS A 66 -1.77 -17.25 4.95
CA LYS A 66 -3.13 -17.72 4.64
C LYS A 66 -3.24 -19.25 4.49
N GLY A 67 -2.15 -19.98 4.70
CA GLY A 67 -2.12 -21.44 4.60
C GLY A 67 -2.19 -21.97 3.16
N ILE A 68 -1.88 -21.13 2.17
CA ILE A 68 -1.82 -21.53 0.76
C ILE A 68 -0.39 -21.97 0.46
N VAL A 69 -0.23 -23.18 -0.09
CA VAL A 69 1.08 -23.78 -0.40
C VAL A 69 1.57 -23.36 -1.78
N ASN A 70 0.68 -23.35 -2.76
CA ASN A 70 1.00 -23.10 -4.16
C ASN A 70 0.58 -21.69 -4.57
N VAL A 71 1.47 -20.93 -5.19
CA VAL A 71 1.17 -19.60 -5.75
C VAL A 71 0.10 -19.69 -6.84
N GLU A 72 0.04 -20.83 -7.54
CA GLU A 72 -0.92 -21.10 -8.60
C GLU A 72 -2.36 -21.12 -8.09
N ASP A 73 -2.59 -21.36 -6.80
CA ASP A 73 -3.92 -21.33 -6.18
C ASP A 73 -4.38 -19.91 -5.82
N VAL A 74 -3.51 -18.90 -6.01
CA VAL A 74 -3.79 -17.50 -5.71
C VAL A 74 -4.34 -16.80 -6.96
N LEU A 75 -5.48 -16.14 -6.82
CA LEU A 75 -6.08 -15.33 -7.88
C LEU A 75 -5.43 -13.94 -7.92
N ALA A 76 -5.30 -13.31 -6.76
CA ALA A 76 -4.74 -11.97 -6.66
C ALA A 76 -4.09 -11.72 -5.28
N VAL A 77 -3.11 -10.84 -5.26
CA VAL A 77 -2.60 -10.20 -4.04
C VAL A 77 -2.71 -8.70 -4.21
N VAL A 78 -3.27 -8.04 -3.21
CA VAL A 78 -3.56 -6.60 -3.17
C VAL A 78 -2.88 -6.01 -1.95
N ILE A 79 -2.22 -4.87 -2.11
CA ILE A 79 -1.85 -4.02 -0.98
C ILE A 79 -2.98 -3.04 -0.70
N GLU A 80 -3.44 -3.03 0.54
CA GLU A 80 -4.48 -2.13 1.03
C GLU A 80 -3.91 -0.75 1.40
N ALA A 81 -4.78 0.24 1.57
CA ALA A 81 -4.37 1.60 1.94
C ALA A 81 -3.53 1.69 3.22
N ASN A 82 -3.74 0.76 4.16
CA ASN A 82 -3.01 0.70 5.42
C ASN A 82 -1.64 -0.03 5.31
N GLY A 83 -1.28 -0.53 4.12
CA GLY A 83 -0.05 -1.29 3.88
C GLY A 83 -0.19 -2.81 4.08
N ASP A 84 -1.37 -3.31 4.44
CA ASP A 84 -1.58 -4.75 4.60
C ASP A 84 -1.72 -5.47 3.26
N LEU A 85 -1.25 -6.72 3.21
CA LEU A 85 -1.39 -7.58 2.04
C LEU A 85 -2.63 -8.49 2.15
N SER A 86 -3.60 -8.27 1.27
CA SER A 86 -4.78 -9.09 1.08
C SER A 86 -4.54 -10.15 0.00
N VAL A 87 -4.74 -11.42 0.34
CA VAL A 87 -4.59 -12.56 -0.59
C VAL A 87 -5.96 -13.13 -0.95
N ILE A 88 -6.24 -13.24 -2.24
CA ILE A 88 -7.50 -13.78 -2.78
C ILE A 88 -7.19 -15.12 -3.46
N LYS A 89 -7.77 -16.20 -2.95
CA LYS A 89 -7.63 -17.55 -3.53
C LYS A 89 -8.49 -17.71 -4.79
N LYS A 90 -8.03 -18.50 -5.75
CA LYS A 90 -8.86 -18.93 -6.88
C LYS A 90 -10.02 -19.77 -6.35
N THR A 91 -11.22 -19.48 -6.86
CA THR A 91 -12.42 -20.28 -6.60
C THR A 91 -13.14 -20.52 -7.92
N ASP A 92 -13.77 -21.68 -8.07
CA ASP A 92 -14.42 -22.08 -9.33
C ASP A 92 -15.64 -21.21 -9.68
N ASN A 93 -16.12 -20.40 -8.73
CA ASN A 93 -17.30 -19.53 -8.84
C ASN A 93 -16.95 -18.03 -8.89
N SER A 94 -15.87 -17.69 -9.60
CA SER A 94 -15.33 -16.32 -9.70
C SER A 94 -16.15 -15.41 -10.65
N SER A 95 -17.46 -15.29 -10.46
CA SER A 95 -18.32 -14.28 -11.09
C SER A 95 -19.64 -14.27 -10.33
N LEU A 96 -20.04 -13.19 -9.65
CA LEU A 96 -20.81 -12.10 -10.26
C LEU A 96 -20.59 -10.71 -9.60
N ASN A 97 -19.81 -10.61 -8.52
CA ASN A 97 -19.51 -9.35 -7.80
C ASN A 97 -18.09 -9.38 -7.19
N SER A 98 -17.05 -9.26 -8.02
CA SER A 98 -15.67 -9.31 -7.54
C SER A 98 -15.29 -8.02 -6.81
N THR A 99 -14.74 -8.13 -5.59
CA THR A 99 -14.17 -7.00 -4.82
C THR A 99 -13.04 -6.27 -5.56
N LEU A 100 -12.52 -6.86 -6.65
CA LEU A 100 -11.48 -6.27 -7.49
C LEU A 100 -11.97 -5.20 -8.48
N HIS A 101 -13.27 -4.87 -8.54
CA HIS A 101 -13.85 -4.01 -9.59
C HIS A 101 -13.29 -2.56 -9.59
N GLY A 102 -12.75 -2.07 -8.47
CA GLY A 102 -12.19 -0.72 -8.33
C GLY A 102 -10.67 -0.66 -8.15
N ILE A 103 -9.96 -1.78 -8.28
CA ILE A 103 -8.50 -1.81 -8.13
C ILE A 103 -7.87 -1.56 -9.49
N GLU A 104 -7.21 -0.40 -9.61
CA GLU A 104 -6.59 0.07 -10.84
C GLU A 104 -5.45 -0.87 -11.23
N ARG A 105 -5.55 -1.45 -12.44
CA ARG A 105 -4.48 -2.27 -13.04
C ARG A 105 -3.66 -1.34 -13.93
N GLU A 106 -2.46 -1.00 -13.49
CA GLU A 106 -1.58 -0.06 -14.19
C GLU A 106 -0.99 -0.65 -15.49
N ASP A 107 -1.19 -1.94 -15.75
CA ASP A 107 -0.67 -2.73 -16.87
C ASP A 107 -1.47 -2.58 -18.18
N LYS A 108 -2.34 -1.58 -18.30
CA LYS A 108 -2.96 -1.17 -19.58
C LYS A 108 -2.25 0.02 -20.23
N GLU A 109 -0.96 -0.11 -20.56
CA GLU A 109 -0.33 0.66 -21.65
C GLU A 109 1.10 0.16 -21.92
N LYS A 110 1.24 -0.84 -22.81
CA LYS A 110 2.30 -1.00 -23.81
C LYS A 110 2.14 -2.36 -24.51
N PHE A 111 1.31 -2.36 -25.54
CA PHE A 111 1.51 -3.21 -26.71
C PHE A 111 1.63 -2.29 -27.93
#